data_AF-A0A379W118-F1
#
_entry.id   AF-A0A379W118-F1
#
_cell.length_a   1.000
_cell.length_b   1.000
_cell.length_c   1.000
_cell.angle_alpha   90.00
_cell.angle_beta   90.00
_cell.angle_gamma   90.00
#
_symmetry.space_group_name_H-M   'P 1'
#
loop_
_entity.id
_entity.type
_entity.pdbx_description
1 polymer ?
#
loop_
_entity_poly.entity_id
_entity_poly.type
_entity_poly.pdbx_seq_one_letter_code
_entity_poly.pdbx_strand_id
1 'polypeptide(L)'
;MKECGTTIVECAASTGKDDPYRDPAMHTFYRFTMTYNLPQQKGEHQPLKIPKGADVLLQTALPNLSPAQRQALMEETALPAGYPLSGETEDQQFWQRLDLSAAYEMARKTR
;
A
#
# COMPACT_ATOMS: atom_id res chain seq x y z
N MET A 1 7.52 -28.18 -12.38
CA MET A 1 7.95 -26.77 -12.39
C MET A 1 9.37 -26.73 -11.87
N LYS A 2 10.30 -26.07 -12.57
CA LYS A 2 11.71 -26.02 -12.14
C LYS A 2 11.82 -25.10 -10.92
N GLU A 3 11.85 -25.70 -9.74
CA GLU A 3 12.30 -25.06 -8.51
C GLU A 3 13.77 -24.67 -8.70
N CYS A 4 14.20 -23.53 -8.12
CA CYS A 4 15.49 -22.86 -8.36
C CYS A 4 16.77 -23.73 -8.20
N GLY A 5 16.68 -24.99 -7.79
CA GLY A 5 17.83 -25.88 -7.57
C GLY A 5 18.66 -25.54 -6.32
N THR A 6 18.16 -24.64 -5.46
CA THR A 6 18.78 -24.22 -4.20
C THR A 6 17.75 -24.13 -3.06
N THR A 7 18.18 -23.77 -1.85
CA THR A 7 17.31 -23.53 -0.69
C THR A 7 16.29 -22.43 -0.98
N ILE A 8 15.12 -22.49 -0.33
CA ILE A 8 14.09 -21.47 -0.51
C ILE A 8 14.55 -20.06 -0.12
N VAL A 9 15.44 -19.94 0.88
CA VAL A 9 16.00 -18.65 1.29
C VAL A 9 16.86 -18.07 0.18
N GLU A 10 17.71 -18.88 -0.44
CA GLU A 10 18.55 -18.43 -1.56
C GLU A 10 17.74 -18.17 -2.84
N CYS A 11 16.73 -19.01 -3.12
CA CYS A 11 15.83 -18.83 -4.26
C CYS A 11 14.96 -17.58 -4.14
N ALA A 12 14.49 -17.26 -2.92
CA ALA A 12 13.67 -16.08 -2.65
C ALA A 12 14.49 -14.81 -2.37
N ALA A 13 15.82 -14.91 -2.29
CA ALA A 13 16.69 -13.76 -2.06
C ALA A 13 16.63 -12.83 -3.28
N SER A 14 15.88 -11.73 -3.15
CA SER A 14 15.93 -10.65 -4.13
C SER A 14 17.29 -9.96 -4.05
N THR A 15 18.06 -9.96 -5.13
CA THR A 15 19.28 -9.14 -5.26
C THR A 15 18.94 -7.65 -5.42
N GLY A 16 17.65 -7.29 -5.49
CA GLY A 16 17.14 -5.93 -5.64
C GLY A 16 17.44 -5.27 -6.99
N LYS A 17 18.45 -5.75 -7.72
CA LYS A 17 18.87 -5.19 -9.02
C LYS A 17 17.94 -5.61 -10.16
N ASP A 18 17.44 -6.84 -10.11
CA ASP A 18 16.58 -7.42 -11.16
C ASP A 18 15.10 -7.47 -10.73
N ASP A 19 14.74 -6.76 -9.66
CA ASP A 19 13.36 -6.68 -9.17
C ASP A 19 12.57 -5.64 -9.99
N PRO A 20 11.63 -6.07 -10.86
CA PRO A 20 10.88 -5.14 -11.71
C PRO A 20 9.98 -4.21 -10.88
N TYR A 21 9.64 -4.56 -9.63
CA TYR A 21 8.80 -3.73 -8.77
C TYR A 21 9.54 -2.55 -8.15
N ARG A 22 10.87 -2.47 -8.32
CA ARG A 22 11.70 -1.35 -7.86
C ARG A 22 11.90 -0.26 -8.92
N ASP A 23 11.41 -0.46 -10.14
CA ASP A 23 11.45 0.56 -11.18
C ASP A 23 10.64 1.81 -10.74
N PRO A 24 11.18 3.04 -10.86
CA PRO A 24 10.44 4.26 -10.51
C PRO A 24 9.05 4.38 -11.17
N ALA A 25 8.87 3.80 -12.37
CA ALA A 25 7.59 3.76 -13.07
C ALA A 25 6.51 2.98 -12.30
N MET A 26 6.89 2.08 -11.39
CA MET A 26 5.95 1.35 -10.54
C MET A 26 5.23 2.26 -9.54
N HIS A 27 5.85 3.34 -9.07
CA HIS A 27 5.13 4.32 -8.25
C HIS A 27 4.01 5.00 -9.04
N THR A 28 4.28 5.36 -10.30
CA THR A 28 3.27 5.94 -11.19
C THR A 28 2.17 4.94 -11.50
N PHE A 29 2.54 3.69 -11.83
CA PHE A 29 1.57 2.64 -12.11
C PHE A 29 0.69 2.34 -10.90
N TYR A 30 1.28 2.20 -9.71
CA TYR A 30 0.53 1.99 -8.47
C TYR A 30 -0.46 3.11 -8.20
N ARG A 31 -0.03 4.38 -8.28
CA ARG A 31 -0.95 5.52 -8.10
C ARG A 31 -2.05 5.58 -9.16
N PHE A 32 -1.75 5.18 -10.40
CA PHE A 32 -2.77 5.05 -11.44
C PHE A 32 -3.80 3.98 -11.08
N THR A 33 -3.40 2.77 -10.67
CA THR A 33 -4.37 1.70 -10.37
C THR A 33 -5.28 2.03 -9.20
N MET A 34 -4.84 2.89 -8.27
CA MET A 34 -5.69 3.34 -7.16
C MET A 34 -6.96 4.09 -7.61
N THR A 35 -6.99 4.66 -8.82
CA THR A 35 -8.15 5.42 -9.32
C THR A 35 -8.58 5.05 -10.74
N TYR A 36 -7.71 4.41 -11.53
CA TYR A 36 -7.82 4.22 -12.98
C TYR A 36 -8.20 5.51 -13.73
N ASN A 37 -7.74 6.67 -13.24
CA ASN A 37 -8.12 8.00 -13.73
C ASN A 37 -9.65 8.26 -13.74
N LEU A 38 -10.41 7.51 -12.96
CA LEU A 38 -11.84 7.78 -12.79
C LEU A 38 -12.03 9.08 -12.01
N PRO A 39 -13.05 9.88 -12.36
CA PRO A 39 -13.25 11.18 -11.74
C PRO A 39 -13.60 11.03 -10.26
N GLN A 40 -12.99 11.89 -9.44
CA GLN A 40 -13.35 12.03 -8.03
C GLN A 40 -14.71 12.74 -7.91
N GLN A 41 -15.63 12.14 -7.15
CA GLN A 41 -16.87 12.77 -6.74
C GLN A 41 -16.59 13.78 -5.62
N LYS A 42 -17.18 14.97 -5.74
CA LYS A 42 -17.14 15.97 -4.66
C LYS A 42 -18.14 15.55 -3.59
N GLY A 43 -17.68 15.49 -2.35
CA GLY A 43 -18.48 15.10 -1.19
C GLY A 43 -17.77 15.47 0.10
N GLU A 44 -18.36 15.07 1.22
CA GLU A 44 -17.74 15.29 2.53
C GLU A 44 -16.41 14.54 2.64
N HIS A 45 -15.49 15.15 3.39
CA HIS A 45 -14.22 14.51 3.70
C HIS A 45 -14.47 13.39 4.70
N GLN A 46 -14.45 12.14 4.23
CA GLN A 46 -14.54 10.98 5.10
C GLN A 46 -13.14 10.42 5.39
N PRO A 47 -12.71 10.40 6.67
CA PRO A 47 -11.50 9.71 7.09
C PRO A 47 -11.51 8.25 6.63
N LEU A 48 -10.32 7.71 6.37
CA LEU A 48 -10.20 6.32 5.98
C LEU A 48 -10.47 5.42 7.19
N LYS A 49 -11.52 4.59 7.16
CA LYS A 49 -11.63 3.46 8.09
C LYS A 49 -10.63 2.39 7.66
N ILE A 50 -9.53 2.26 8.39
CA ILE A 50 -8.50 1.26 8.10
C ILE A 50 -9.12 -0.15 8.13
N PRO A 51 -9.04 -0.92 7.03
CA PRO A 51 -9.54 -2.28 7.01
C PRO A 51 -8.89 -3.15 8.09
N LYS A 52 -9.66 -4.05 8.70
CA LYS A 52 -9.16 -4.91 9.77
C LYS A 52 -7.97 -5.73 9.29
N GLY A 53 -6.85 -5.60 9.99
CA GLY A 53 -5.61 -6.32 9.68
C GLY A 53 -4.80 -5.73 8.51
N ALA A 54 -5.17 -4.57 7.95
CA ALA A 54 -4.39 -3.95 6.88
C ALA A 54 -2.94 -3.64 7.30
N ASP A 55 -2.70 -3.37 8.59
CA ASP A 55 -1.38 -3.00 9.11
C ASP A 55 -0.29 -4.05 8.86
N VAL A 56 -0.66 -5.32 8.66
CA VAL A 56 0.29 -6.41 8.35
C VAL A 56 0.97 -6.19 7.00
N LEU A 57 0.34 -5.46 6.07
CA LEU A 57 0.91 -5.14 4.75
C LEU A 57 2.17 -4.27 4.84
N LEU A 58 2.35 -3.55 5.95
CA LEU A 58 3.56 -2.75 6.22
C LEU A 58 4.49 -3.43 7.24
N GLN A 59 4.15 -4.59 7.78
CA GLN A 59 4.89 -5.18 8.91
C GLN A 59 6.33 -5.55 8.57
N THR A 60 6.54 -6.25 7.45
CA THR A 60 7.88 -6.65 7.01
C THR A 60 8.69 -5.46 6.51
N ALA A 61 8.04 -4.47 5.90
CA ALA A 61 8.70 -3.27 5.40
C ALA A 61 9.08 -2.28 6.53
N LEU A 62 8.28 -2.21 7.59
CA LEU A 62 8.45 -1.30 8.73
C LEU A 62 8.41 -2.10 10.06
N PRO A 63 9.38 -3.00 10.30
CA PRO A 63 9.32 -3.96 11.41
C PRO A 63 9.39 -3.32 12.80
N ASN A 64 9.92 -2.10 12.89
CA ASN A 64 10.11 -1.38 14.15
C ASN A 64 8.87 -0.55 14.55
N LEU A 65 7.83 -0.51 13.72
CA LEU A 65 6.59 0.21 14.02
C LEU A 65 5.55 -0.73 14.62
N SER A 66 4.86 -0.26 15.66
CA SER A 66 3.70 -0.94 16.22
C SER A 66 2.56 -0.99 15.20
N PRO A 67 1.60 -1.93 15.34
CA PRO A 67 0.40 -1.96 14.49
C PRO A 67 -0.30 -0.59 14.42
N ALA A 68 -0.46 0.09 15.55
CA ALA A 68 -1.08 1.42 15.60
C ALA A 68 -0.30 2.49 14.83
N GLN A 69 1.04 2.48 14.89
CA GLN A 69 1.88 3.40 14.11
C GLN A 69 1.76 3.13 12.61
N ARG A 70 1.68 1.86 12.19
CA ARG A 70 1.45 1.49 10.78
C ARG A 70 0.07 1.93 10.31
N GLN A 71 -0.96 1.80 11.14
CA GLN A 71 -2.31 2.29 10.82
C GLN A 71 -2.36 3.81 10.70
N ALA A 72 -1.68 4.54 11.58
CA ALA A 72 -1.59 6.00 11.51
C ALA A 72 -0.95 6.46 10.18
N LEU A 73 0.12 5.80 9.75
CA LEU A 73 0.73 6.08 8.43
C LEU A 73 -0.24 5.81 7.28
N MET A 74 -0.99 4.71 7.34
CA MET A 74 -1.99 4.39 6.31
C MET A 74 -3.10 5.42 6.24
N GLU A 75 -3.55 5.94 7.38
CA GLU A 75 -4.57 6.98 7.44
C GLU A 75 -4.05 8.31 6.90
N GLU A 76 -2.86 8.73 7.32
CA GLU A 76 -2.23 10.00 6.93
C GLU A 76 -1.91 10.05 5.43
N THR A 77 -1.58 8.90 4.84
CA THR A 77 -1.21 8.80 3.43
C THR A 77 -2.34 8.32 2.52
N ALA A 78 -3.53 8.11 3.08
CA ALA A 78 -4.68 7.63 2.33
C ALA A 78 -5.02 8.56 1.15
N LEU A 79 -5.49 7.99 0.05
CA LEU A 79 -6.11 8.80 -0.98
C LEU A 79 -7.36 9.52 -0.42
N PRO A 80 -7.66 10.72 -0.95
CA PRO A 80 -8.91 11.40 -0.66
C PRO A 80 -10.14 10.51 -0.93
N ALA A 81 -11.23 10.75 -0.20
CA ALA A 81 -12.51 10.10 -0.46
C ALA A 81 -13.11 10.54 -1.82
N GLY A 82 -14.13 9.83 -2.28
CA GLY A 82 -14.90 10.19 -3.49
C GLY A 82 -14.44 9.51 -4.78
N TYR A 83 -13.43 8.64 -4.75
CA TYR A 83 -13.12 7.76 -5.89
C TYR A 83 -14.06 6.55 -5.93
N PRO A 84 -14.53 6.14 -7.13
CA PRO A 84 -15.57 5.11 -7.28
C PRO A 84 -15.12 3.68 -6.94
N LEU A 85 -13.82 3.47 -6.72
CA LEU A 85 -13.24 2.18 -6.32
C LEU A 85 -13.21 2.00 -4.78
N SER A 86 -14.01 2.81 -4.09
CA SER A 86 -14.05 2.87 -2.64
C SER A 86 -15.50 3.16 -2.25
N GLY A 87 -16.04 2.43 -1.28
CA GLY A 87 -17.45 2.54 -0.91
C GLY A 87 -17.66 2.57 0.60
N GLU A 88 -18.87 2.92 1.01
CA GLU A 88 -19.19 3.22 2.41
C GLU A 88 -19.66 2.00 3.22
N THR A 89 -19.89 0.86 2.55
CA THR A 89 -20.36 -0.36 3.21
C THR A 89 -19.20 -1.22 3.73
N GLU A 90 -19.49 -2.09 4.70
CA GLU A 90 -18.49 -3.00 5.26
C GLU A 90 -17.91 -3.99 4.26
N ASP A 91 -18.62 -4.29 3.17
CA ASP A 91 -18.15 -5.17 2.09
C ASP A 91 -17.39 -4.40 1.00
N GLN A 92 -17.48 -3.06 1.00
CA GLN A 92 -16.79 -2.15 0.07
C GLN A 92 -15.61 -1.45 0.73
N GLN A 93 -15.01 -2.10 1.75
CA GLN A 93 -13.93 -1.52 2.54
C GLN A 93 -12.88 -0.85 1.65
N PHE A 94 -12.44 0.31 2.10
CA PHE A 94 -11.63 1.28 1.37
C PHE A 94 -10.18 0.82 1.10
N TRP A 95 -9.94 -0.44 0.77
CA TRP A 95 -8.62 -1.00 0.44
C TRP A 95 -7.92 -0.20 -0.66
N GLN A 96 -8.68 0.28 -1.65
CA GLN A 96 -8.11 1.06 -2.75
C GLN A 96 -7.61 2.45 -2.32
N ARG A 97 -8.00 2.95 -1.14
CA ARG A 97 -7.51 4.23 -0.59
C ARG A 97 -6.22 4.09 0.20
N LEU A 98 -5.79 2.86 0.55
CA LEU A 98 -4.53 2.61 1.24
C LEU A 98 -3.35 2.83 0.28
N ASP A 99 -2.67 3.98 0.34
CA ASP A 99 -1.43 4.23 -0.41
C ASP A 99 -0.23 3.65 0.38
N LEU A 100 0.02 2.35 0.22
CA LEU A 100 1.09 1.65 0.95
C LEU A 100 2.48 2.17 0.56
N SER A 101 2.65 2.62 -0.68
CA SER A 101 3.91 3.21 -1.14
C SER A 101 4.16 4.54 -0.44
N ALA A 102 3.16 5.42 -0.37
CA ALA A 102 3.27 6.68 0.35
C ALA A 102 3.48 6.48 1.85
N ALA A 103 2.76 5.53 2.48
CA ALA A 103 2.92 5.18 3.89
C ALA A 103 4.37 4.76 4.21
N TYR A 104 4.95 3.89 3.37
CA TYR A 104 6.33 3.45 3.50
C TYR A 104 7.34 4.60 3.33
N GLU A 105 7.18 5.41 2.29
CA GLU A 105 8.06 6.54 2.01
C GLU A 105 7.99 7.61 3.10
N MET A 106 6.80 7.90 3.63
CA MET A 106 6.62 8.83 4.75
C MET A 106 7.37 8.35 6.00
N ALA A 107 7.22 7.07 6.36
CA ALA A 107 7.91 6.49 7.51
C ALA A 107 9.44 6.55 7.41
N ARG A 108 9.98 6.51 6.17
CA ARG A 108 11.43 6.61 5.92
C ARG A 108 11.96 8.04 5.97
N LYS A 109 11.13 9.04 5.68
CA LYS A 109 11.52 10.46 5.73
C LYS A 109 11.58 11.01 7.16
N THR A 110 10.85 10.40 8.08
CA THR A 110 10.82 10.78 9.51
C THR A 110 11.97 10.15 10.32
N ARG A 111 12.92 9.48 9.66
CA ARG A 111 14.12 8.87 10.28
C ARG A 111 15.36 9.74 10.15
#